data_AF-A0A9D2FC68-F1
#
_entry.id   AF-A0A9D2FC68-F1
#
_cell.length_a   1.000
_cell.length_b   1.000
_cell.length_c   1.000
_cell.angle_alpha   90.00
_cell.angle_beta   90.00
_cell.angle_gamma   90.00
#
_symmetry.space_group_name_H-M   'P 1'
#
loop_
_entity.id
_entity.type
_entity.pdbx_description
1 polymer ?
#
loop_
_entity_poly.entity_id
_entity_poly.type
_entity_poly.pdbx_seq_one_letter_code
_entity_poly.pdbx_strand_id
1 'polypeptide(L)'
;MAEIPVKEISELLDAVSTKTPTLLSGMMDILYSAEAGAKMGQAVGHFYKELVEAGIPSEEALKMTKDYMASIKEMIVRALPTQQAQPET
;
A
#
# COMPACT_ATOMS: atom_id res chain seq x y z
N MET A 1 27.65 10.96 32.98
CA MET A 1 26.43 10.48 32.30
C MET A 1 26.37 11.22 30.98
N ALA A 2 26.30 10.52 29.84
CA ALA A 2 26.19 11.18 28.55
C ALA A 2 24.81 11.85 28.47
N GLU A 3 24.78 13.14 28.19
CA GLU A 3 23.54 13.86 27.92
C GLU A 3 22.94 13.28 26.63
N ILE A 4 21.66 12.92 26.67
CA ILE A 4 20.95 12.49 25.47
C ILE A 4 20.72 13.75 24.61
N PRO A 5 21.16 13.78 23.34
CA PRO A 5 21.03 14.95 22.47
C PRO A 5 19.59 15.07 21.94
N VAL A 6 18.68 15.50 22.81
CA VAL A 6 17.23 15.57 22.53
C VAL A 6 16.92 16.46 21.32
N LYS A 7 17.68 17.53 21.13
CA LYS A 7 17.47 18.48 20.03
C LYS A 7 17.79 17.84 18.68
N GLU A 8 18.94 17.19 18.57
CA GLU A 8 19.39 16.50 17.36
C GLU A 8 18.47 15.32 17.01
N ILE A 9 17.95 14.62 18.03
CA ILE A 9 16.94 13.57 17.85
C ILE A 9 15.63 14.17 17.33
N SER A 10 15.18 15.31 17.87
CA SER A 10 13.98 16.01 17.38
C SER A 10 14.14 16.42 15.92
N GLU A 11 15.27 17.03 15.57
CA GLU A 11 15.57 17.46 14.19
C GLU A 11 15.62 16.27 13.21
N LEU A 12 16.15 15.13 13.65
CA LEU A 12 16.15 13.89 12.87
C LEU A 12 14.72 13.35 12.67
N LEU A 13 13.91 13.31 13.73
CA LEU A 13 12.54 12.83 13.66
C LEU A 13 11.66 13.74 12.79
N ASP A 14 11.86 15.06 12.87
CA ASP A 14 11.19 16.02 12.00
C ASP A 14 11.59 15.82 10.53
N ALA A 15 12.88 15.61 10.27
CA ALA A 15 13.36 15.30 8.91
C ALA A 15 12.76 13.99 8.37
N VAL A 16 12.72 12.93 9.17
CA VAL A 16 12.11 11.65 8.78
C VAL A 16 10.61 11.79 8.55
N SER A 17 9.90 12.46 9.46
CA SER A 17 8.46 12.73 9.35
C SER A 17 8.12 13.53 8.09
N THR A 18 8.98 14.48 7.70
CA THR A 18 8.79 15.28 6.48
C THR A 18 9.02 14.46 5.21
N LYS A 19 10.00 13.55 5.20
CA LYS A 19 10.38 12.79 4.00
C LYS A 19 9.54 11.53 3.80
N THR A 20 9.02 10.95 4.86
CA THR A 20 8.26 9.68 4.79
C THR A 20 7.00 9.79 3.92
N PRO A 21 6.14 10.83 4.04
CA PRO A 21 4.99 11.01 3.17
C PRO A 21 5.35 11.12 1.68
N THR A 22 6.44 11.83 1.36
CA THR A 22 6.91 11.99 -0.03
C THR A 22 7.41 10.67 -0.63
N LEU A 23 8.06 9.83 0.18
CA LEU A 23 8.47 8.50 -0.25
C LEU A 23 7.24 7.62 -0.51
N LEU A 24 6.25 7.65 0.38
CA LEU A 24 5.00 6.90 0.22
C LEU A 24 4.22 7.35 -1.03
N SER A 25 4.12 8.66 -1.28
CA SER A 25 3.44 9.18 -2.47
C SER A 25 4.16 8.76 -3.76
N GLY A 26 5.49 8.86 -3.81
CA GLY A 26 6.26 8.41 -4.98
C GLY A 26 6.15 6.91 -5.23
N MET A 27 6.07 6.09 -4.18
CA MET A 27 5.79 4.66 -4.31
C MET A 27 4.37 4.41 -4.86
N MET A 28 3.39 5.20 -4.46
CA MET A 28 2.03 5.09 -4.99
C MET A 28 1.95 5.48 -6.46
N ASP A 29 2.66 6.51 -6.90
CA ASP A 29 2.73 6.87 -8.33
C ASP A 29 3.32 5.73 -9.17
N ILE A 30 4.31 5.01 -8.62
CA ILE A 30 4.86 3.79 -9.24
C ILE A 30 3.79 2.71 -9.29
N LEU A 31 3.06 2.47 -8.20
CA LEU A 31 2.00 1.45 -8.10
C LEU A 31 0.76 1.76 -8.97
N TYR A 32 0.46 3.04 -9.22
CA TYR A 32 -0.65 3.50 -10.07
C TYR A 32 -0.23 3.77 -11.53
N SER A 33 1.04 3.54 -11.88
CA SER A 33 1.49 3.62 -13.27
C SER A 33 0.79 2.58 -14.15
N ALA A 34 0.67 2.87 -15.45
CA ALA A 34 0.08 1.93 -16.41
C ALA A 34 0.83 0.58 -16.43
N GLU A 35 2.15 0.60 -16.24
CA GLU A 35 2.98 -0.60 -16.15
C GLU A 35 2.69 -1.42 -14.88
N ALA A 36 2.56 -0.76 -13.73
CA ALA A 36 2.20 -1.43 -12.49
C ALA A 36 0.78 -1.99 -12.53
N GLY A 37 -0.16 -1.25 -13.11
CA GLY A 37 -1.52 -1.74 -13.38
C GLY A 37 -1.52 -3.00 -14.24
N ALA A 38 -0.71 -3.04 -15.31
CA ALA A 38 -0.57 -4.22 -16.18
C ALA A 38 0.02 -5.42 -15.43
N LYS A 39 1.11 -5.24 -14.68
CA LYS A 39 1.73 -6.29 -13.86
C LYS A 39 0.77 -6.80 -12.78
N MET A 40 0.01 -5.92 -12.13
CA MET A 40 -0.98 -6.32 -11.13
C MET A 40 -2.13 -7.11 -11.77
N GLY A 41 -2.63 -6.69 -12.94
CA GLY A 41 -3.64 -7.44 -13.68
C GLY A 41 -3.17 -8.84 -14.09
N GLN A 42 -1.91 -8.98 -14.50
CA GLN A 42 -1.29 -10.28 -14.78
C GLN A 42 -1.24 -11.16 -13.53
N ALA A 43 -0.74 -10.63 -12.40
CA ALA A 43 -0.64 -11.37 -11.15
C ALA A 43 -2.01 -11.87 -10.66
N VAL A 44 -3.03 -11.01 -10.70
CA VAL A 44 -4.42 -11.36 -10.34
C VAL A 44 -4.98 -12.44 -11.28
N GLY A 45 -4.74 -12.30 -12.58
CA GLY A 45 -5.19 -13.29 -13.57
C GLY A 45 -4.50 -14.65 -13.41
N HIS A 46 -3.20 -14.65 -13.09
CA HIS A 46 -2.46 -15.88 -12.77
C HIS A 46 -2.98 -16.54 -11.50
N PHE A 47 -3.21 -15.76 -10.44
CA PHE A 47 -3.79 -16.29 -9.20
C PHE A 47 -5.15 -16.97 -9.45
N TYR A 48 -6.05 -16.32 -10.18
CA TYR A 48 -7.33 -16.92 -10.57
C TYR A 48 -7.15 -18.24 -11.34
N LYS A 49 -6.24 -18.27 -12.34
CA LYS A 49 -5.98 -19.47 -13.14
C LYS A 49 -5.49 -20.63 -12.27
N GLU A 50 -4.52 -20.38 -11.40
CA GLU A 50 -3.97 -21.39 -10.48
C GLU A 50 -5.05 -21.96 -9.55
N LEU A 51 -5.97 -21.13 -9.05
CA LEU A 51 -7.10 -21.62 -8.25
C LEU A 51 -8.01 -22.57 -9.04
N VAL A 52 -8.34 -22.21 -10.29
CA VAL A 52 -9.15 -23.05 -11.18
C VAL A 52 -8.41 -24.35 -11.53
N GLU A 53 -7.12 -24.28 -11.83
CA GLU A 53 -6.26 -25.44 -12.12
C GLU A 53 -6.11 -26.37 -10.91
N ALA A 54 -6.14 -25.82 -9.69
CA ALA A 54 -6.19 -26.58 -8.44
C ALA A 54 -7.56 -27.24 -8.18
N GLY A 55 -8.54 -27.07 -9.07
CA GLY A 55 -9.85 -27.70 -9.01
C GLY A 55 -10.92 -26.88 -8.27
N ILE A 56 -10.64 -25.60 -7.97
CA ILE A 56 -11.66 -24.71 -7.38
C ILE A 56 -12.64 -24.29 -8.48
N PRO A 57 -13.96 -24.39 -8.25
CA PRO A 57 -14.95 -23.95 -9.22
C PRO A 57 -14.73 -22.49 -9.63
N SER A 58 -14.86 -22.18 -10.92
CA SER A 58 -14.54 -20.86 -11.49
C SER A 58 -15.23 -19.69 -10.76
N GLU A 59 -16.48 -19.87 -10.31
CA GLU A 59 -17.20 -18.84 -9.57
C GLU A 59 -16.59 -18.58 -8.20
N GLU A 60 -16.20 -19.64 -7.48
CA GLU A 60 -15.54 -19.54 -6.18
C GLU A 60 -14.12 -18.98 -6.32
N ALA A 61 -13.36 -19.43 -7.32
CA ALA A 61 -12.04 -18.90 -7.63
C ALA A 61 -12.08 -17.40 -7.97
N LEU A 62 -13.10 -16.96 -8.72
CA LEU A 62 -13.33 -15.55 -9.03
C LEU A 62 -13.66 -14.75 -7.76
N LYS A 63 -14.49 -15.31 -6.88
CA LYS A 63 -14.81 -14.68 -5.59
C LYS A 63 -13.55 -14.53 -4.73
N MET A 64 -12.78 -15.60 -4.53
CA MET A 64 -11.51 -15.57 -3.79
C MET A 64 -10.53 -14.54 -4.34
N THR A 65 -10.43 -14.45 -5.68
CA THR A 65 -9.58 -13.47 -6.35
C THR A 65 -10.03 -12.03 -6.06
N LYS A 66 -11.34 -11.75 -6.13
CA LYS A 66 -11.91 -10.44 -5.79
C LYS A 66 -11.69 -10.09 -4.32
N ASP A 67 -11.89 -11.03 -3.41
CA ASP A 67 -11.73 -10.85 -1.96
C ASP A 67 -10.25 -10.55 -1.62
N TYR A 68 -9.31 -11.23 -2.30
CA TYR A 68 -7.88 -10.96 -2.17
C TYR A 68 -7.50 -9.54 -2.65
N MET A 69 -8.00 -9.12 -3.82
CA MET A 69 -7.79 -7.76 -4.33
C MET A 69 -8.36 -6.69 -3.39
N ALA A 70 -9.56 -6.92 -2.84
CA ALA A 70 -10.18 -6.02 -1.89
C ALA A 70 -9.31 -5.86 -0.63
N SER A 71 -8.78 -6.96 -0.11
CA SER A 71 -7.88 -6.97 1.06
C SER A 71 -6.60 -6.17 0.82
N ILE A 72 -5.99 -6.31 -0.36
CA ILE A 72 -4.80 -5.52 -0.75
C ILE A 72 -5.16 -4.03 -0.84
N LYS A 73 -6.28 -3.69 -1.48
CA LYS A 73 -6.75 -2.29 -1.60
C LYS A 73 -6.96 -1.67 -0.22
N GLU A 74 -7.61 -2.36 0.70
CA GLU A 74 -7.82 -1.88 2.07
C GLU A 74 -6.49 -1.62 2.80
N MET A 75 -5.52 -2.53 2.65
CA MET A 75 -4.19 -2.36 3.22
C MET A 75 -3.49 -1.11 2.68
N ILE A 76 -3.54 -0.90 1.36
CA ILE A 76 -2.95 0.28 0.70
C ILE A 76 -3.62 1.56 1.20
N VAL A 77 -4.96 1.60 1.24
CA VAL A 77 -5.72 2.76 1.71
C VAL A 77 -5.39 3.09 3.17
N ARG A 78 -5.16 2.10 4.02
CA ARG A 78 -4.75 2.31 5.42
C ARG A 78 -3.29 2.76 5.56
N ALA A 79 -2.40 2.31 4.68
CA ALA A 79 -0.99 2.68 4.70
C ALA A 79 -0.74 4.08 4.13
N LEU A 80 -1.66 4.59 3.30
CA LEU A 80 -1.67 5.98 2.88
C LEU A 80 -1.97 6.88 4.09
N PRO A 81 -1.15 7.90 4.37
CA PRO A 81 -1.51 8.89 5.38
C PRO A 81 -2.77 9.58 4.89
N THR A 82 -3.92 9.28 5.50
CA THR A 82 -5.09 10.12 5.38
C THR A 82 -4.68 11.46 5.97
N GLN A 83 -4.51 12.46 5.10
CA GLN A 83 -4.47 13.84 5.52
C GLN A 83 -5.81 14.09 6.19
N GLN A 84 -5.85 13.95 7.52
CA GLN A 84 -6.97 14.40 8.32
C GLN A 84 -7.06 15.89 8.04
N ALA A 85 -8.05 16.28 7.25
CA ALA A 85 -8.48 17.67 7.17
C ALA A 85 -8.82 18.06 8.61
N GLN A 86 -7.93 18.80 9.26
CA GLN A 86 -8.28 19.53 10.46
C GLN A 86 -9.38 20.51 10.05
N PRO A 87 -10.55 20.52 10.70
CA PRO A 87 -11.48 21.62 10.50
C PRO A 87 -10.80 22.87 11.06
N GLU A 88 -10.51 23.82 10.18
CA GLU A 88 -10.05 25.15 10.60
C GLU A 88 -11.11 25.77 11.52
N THR A 89 -10.71 26.05 12.76
CA THR A 89 -11.46 26.93 13.70
C THR A 89 -10.64 28.17 13.98
#